data_AF-A0AAW5EXH9-F1
#
_entry.id   AF-A0AAW5EXH9-F1
#
_cell.length_a   1.000
_cell.length_b   1.000
_cell.length_c   1.000
_cell.angle_alpha   90.00
_cell.angle_beta   90.00
_cell.angle_gamma   90.00
#
_symmetry.space_group_name_H-M   'P 1'
#
loop_
_entity.id
_entity.type
_entity.pdbx_description
1 polymer ?
#
loop_
_entity_poly.entity_id
_entity_poly.type
_entity_poly.pdbx_seq_one_letter_code
_entity_poly.pdbx_strand_id
1 'polypeptide(L)' 'MRKLQYIIAIDIMVSLQAIDMLKPLRQGKATAKLHDFIREKVAFADQDRFFYPDIEYIYTLVKDGTLIQLIEEETGAINL' A
#
# COMPACT_ATOMS: atom_id res chain seq x y z
N MET A 1 -13.27 -3.84 -14.24
CA MET A 1 -11.98 -3.69 -13.54
C MET A 1 -12.01 -2.74 -12.34
N ARG A 2 -12.75 -1.61 -12.36
CA ARG A 2 -12.78 -0.64 -11.24
C ARG A 2 -13.04 -1.26 -9.84
N LYS A 3 -14.05 -2.12 -9.69
CA LYS A 3 -14.37 -2.76 -8.40
C LYS A 3 -13.20 -3.58 -7.84
N LEU A 4 -12.50 -4.31 -8.71
CA LEU A 4 -11.33 -5.11 -8.31
C LEU A 4 -10.19 -4.24 -7.80
N GLN A 5 -9.93 -3.10 -8.46
CA GLN A 5 -8.89 -2.15 -8.01
C GLN A 5 -9.19 -1.57 -6.63
N TYR A 6 -10.46 -1.30 -6.30
CA TYR A 6 -10.85 -0.91 -4.95
C TYR A 6 -10.63 -2.03 -3.93
N ILE A 7 -10.96 -3.28 -4.29
CA ILE A 7 -10.70 -4.43 -3.42
C ILE A 7 -9.20 -4.53 -3.13
N ILE A 8 -8.36 -4.39 -4.15
CA ILE A 8 -6.89 -4.38 -3.99
C ILE A 8 -6.43 -3.22 -3.11
N ALA A 9 -6.99 -2.01 -3.30
CA ALA A 9 -6.63 -0.86 -2.48
C ALA A 9 -6.95 -1.06 -0.98
N ILE A 10 -8.11 -1.64 -0.69
CA ILE A 10 -8.51 -1.98 0.69
C ILE A 10 -7.59 -3.06 1.26
N ASP A 11 -7.26 -4.09 0.48
CA ASP A 11 -6.38 -5.18 0.90
C ASP A 11 -4.97 -4.68 1.21
N ILE A 12 -4.42 -3.78 0.38
CA ILE A 12 -3.15 -3.10 0.66
C ILE A 12 -3.25 -2.32 1.97
N MET A 13 -4.28 -1.48 2.14
CA MET A 13 -4.45 -0.68 3.35
C MET A 13 -4.45 -1.53 4.63
N VAL A 14 -5.20 -2.64 4.62
CA VAL A 14 -5.29 -3.56 5.77
C VAL A 14 -3.98 -4.32 5.97
N SER A 15 -3.30 -4.72 4.89
CA SER A 15 -2.01 -5.40 4.97
C SER A 15 -0.93 -4.52 5.61
N LEU A 16 -0.88 -3.23 5.26
CA LEU A 16 0.05 -2.28 5.89
C LEU A 16 -0.24 -2.08 7.38
N GLN A 17 -1.52 -2.03 7.75
CA GLN A 17 -1.92 -1.99 9.15
C GLN A 17 -1.43 -3.23 9.91
N ALA A 18 -1.59 -4.42 9.32
CA ALA A 18 -1.12 -5.67 9.93
C ALA A 18 0.41 -5.70 10.08
N ILE A 19 1.15 -5.21 9.08
CA ILE A 19 2.61 -5.05 9.14
C ILE A 19 3.01 -4.18 10.34
N ASP A 20 2.36 -3.03 10.51
CA ASP A 20 2.66 -2.12 11.62
C ASP A 20 2.45 -2.76 12.99
N MET A 21 1.43 -3.63 13.11
CA MET A 21 1.11 -4.35 14.35
C MET A 21 2.10 -5.50 14.65
N LEU A 22 2.88 -5.94 13.68
CA LEU A 22 3.88 -7.00 13.83
C LEU A 22 5.28 -6.48 14.22
N LYS A 23 5.43 -5.17 14.49
CA LYS A 23 6.70 -4.61 14.96
C LYS A 23 7.23 -5.38 16.18
N PRO A 24 8.54 -5.72 16.22
CA PRO A 24 9.63 -5.17 15.39
C PRO A 24 9.95 -5.97 14.12
N LEU A 25 9.12 -6.93 13.69
CA LEU A 25 9.35 -7.68 12.45
C LEU A 25 9.42 -6.73 11.25
N ARG A 26 10.29 -7.07 10.28
CA ARG A 26 10.50 -6.28 9.07
C ARG A 26 10.21 -7.11 7.84
N GLN A 27 9.51 -6.49 6.92
CA GLN A 27 9.21 -6.97 5.58
C GLN A 27 10.43 -6.91 4.64
N GLY A 28 10.34 -7.55 3.48
CA GLY A 28 11.36 -7.46 2.43
C GLY A 28 11.45 -6.05 1.81
N LYS A 29 12.53 -5.78 1.06
CA LYS A 29 12.86 -4.44 0.52
C LYS A 29 11.70 -3.78 -0.25
N ALA A 30 11.13 -4.48 -1.22
CA ALA A 30 10.01 -3.99 -2.03
C ALA A 30 8.81 -3.59 -1.18
N THR A 31 8.39 -4.48 -0.28
CA THR A 31 7.26 -4.23 0.62
C THR A 31 7.56 -3.10 1.59
N ALA A 32 8.82 -2.95 2.02
CA ALA A 32 9.22 -1.87 2.92
C ALA A 32 9.13 -0.52 2.20
N LYS A 33 9.63 -0.45 0.97
CA LYS A 33 9.51 0.75 0.12
C LYS A 33 8.05 1.15 -0.10
N LEU A 34 7.19 0.20 -0.45
CA LEU A 34 5.76 0.44 -0.65
C LEU A 34 5.06 0.86 0.65
N HIS A 35 5.35 0.18 1.76
CA HIS A 35 4.82 0.52 3.08
C HIS A 35 5.17 1.96 3.44
N ASP A 36 6.45 2.31 3.39
CA ASP A 36 6.93 3.63 3.79
C ASP A 36 6.34 4.73 2.91
N PHE A 37 6.30 4.52 1.58
CA PHE A 37 5.68 5.44 0.63
C PHE A 37 4.19 5.70 0.94
N ILE A 38 3.40 4.65 1.19
CA ILE A 38 1.98 4.83 1.49
C ILE A 38 1.79 5.50 2.86
N ARG A 39 2.66 5.22 3.84
CA ARG A 39 2.63 5.85 5.17
C ARG A 39 2.95 7.34 5.16
N GLU A 40 3.53 7.88 4.10
CA GLU A 40 3.66 9.33 3.91
C GLU A 40 2.29 10.04 3.83
N LYS A 41 1.25 9.34 3.35
CA LYS A 41 -0.09 9.92 3.16
C LYS A 41 -1.18 9.24 3.99
N VAL A 42 -1.07 7.94 4.22
CA VAL A 42 -2.05 7.11 4.93
C VAL A 42 -1.46 6.70 6.27
N ALA A 43 -1.75 7.48 7.31
CA ALA A 43 -1.29 7.19 8.66
C ALA A 43 -1.81 5.85 9.19
N PHE A 44 -1.03 5.22 10.07
CA PHE A 44 -1.48 4.08 10.87
C PHE A 44 -2.78 4.44 11.61
N ALA A 45 -3.76 3.55 11.57
CA ALA A 45 -5.02 3.76 12.26
C ALA A 45 -4.90 3.26 13.71
N ASP A 46 -4.68 4.18 14.64
CA ASP A 46 -4.70 3.89 16.09
C ASP A 46 -6.14 3.83 16.64
N GLN A 47 -7.05 4.55 15.98
CA GLN A 47 -8.45 4.68 16.32
C GLN A 47 -9.30 4.65 15.04
N ASP A 48 -10.61 4.41 15.21
CA ASP A 48 -11.55 4.45 14.10
C ASP A 48 -11.58 5.85 13.47
N ARG A 49 -11.56 5.89 12.14
CA ARG A 49 -11.61 7.12 11.35
C ARG A 49 -12.35 6.91 10.03
N PHE A 50 -12.58 8.01 9.31
CA PHE A 50 -13.15 7.95 7.98
C PHE A 50 -12.09 7.48 6.97
N PHE A 51 -12.18 6.21 6.55
CA PHE A 51 -11.17 5.56 5.70
C PHE A 51 -11.30 5.82 4.19
N TYR A 52 -12.43 6.37 3.74
CA TYR A 52 -12.67 6.61 2.32
C TYR A 52 -11.52 7.39 1.63
N PRO A 53 -10.97 8.47 2.22
CA PRO A 53 -9.87 9.21 1.59
C PRO A 53 -8.59 8.37 1.44
N ASP A 54 -8.30 7.48 2.39
CA ASP A 54 -7.14 6.58 2.32
C ASP A 54 -7.33 5.55 1.20
N ILE A 55 -8.53 4.97 1.13
CA ILE A 55 -8.89 3.99 0.09
C ILE A 55 -8.82 4.63 -1.29
N GLU A 56 -9.34 5.85 -1.47
CA GLU A 56 -9.27 6.59 -2.74
C GLU A 56 -7.84 6.90 -3.16
N TYR A 57 -6.99 7.29 -2.19
CA TYR A 57 -5.57 7.53 -2.45
C TYR A 57 -4.89 6.26 -2.95
N ILE A 58 -5.01 5.14 -2.23
CA ILE A 58 -4.39 3.86 -2.62
C ILE A 58 -5.00 3.35 -3.93
N TYR A 59 -6.31 3.49 -4.13
CA TYR A 59 -6.98 3.16 -5.38
C TYR A 59 -6.37 3.90 -6.58
N THR A 60 -6.04 5.18 -6.42
CA THR A 60 -5.39 5.97 -7.47
C THR A 60 -4.03 5.37 -7.83
N LEU A 61 -3.21 5.04 -6.83
CA LEU A 61 -1.88 4.42 -7.02
C LEU A 61 -1.95 3.04 -7.69
N VAL A 62 -2.99 2.26 -7.38
CA VAL A 62 -3.26 0.97 -8.04
C VAL A 62 -3.72 1.18 -9.48
N LYS A 63 -4.56 2.19 -9.71
CA LYS A 63 -5.17 2.47 -11.01
C LYS A 63 -4.16 3.01 -12.02
N ASP A 64 -3.27 3.89 -11.60
CA ASP A 64 -2.28 4.52 -12.48
C ASP A 64 -0.96 3.74 -12.58
N GLY A 65 -0.80 2.69 -11.79
CA GLY A 65 0.38 1.82 -11.82
C GLY A 65 1.57 2.34 -11.03
N THR A 66 1.41 3.42 -10.26
CA THR A 66 2.46 4.00 -9.40
C THR A 66 3.08 2.94 -8.48
N LEU A 67 2.28 2.03 -7.92
CA LEU A 67 2.80 0.99 -7.03
C LEU A 67 3.74 0.01 -7.74
N ILE A 68 3.48 -0.30 -9.02
CA ILE A 68 4.36 -1.17 -9.81
C ILE A 68 5.67 -0.45 -10.09
N GLN A 69 5.60 0.80 -10.56
CA GLN A 69 6.79 1.63 -10.81
C GLN A 69 7.67 1.74 -9.57
N LEU A 70 7.07 2.03 -8.42
CA LEU A 70 7.76 2.14 -7.13
C LEU A 70 8.49 0.85 -6.75
N ILE A 71 7.87 -0.31 -6.98
CA ILE A 71 8.50 -1.61 -6.68
C ILE A 71 9.62 -1.91 -7.67
N GLU A 72 9.39 -1.66 -8.96
CA GLU A 72 10.40 -1.90 -10.01
C GLU A 72 11.64 -1.04 -9.84
N GLU A 73 11.51 0.18 -9.31
CA GLU A 73 12.64 1.02 -8.91
C GLU A 73 13.50 0.39 -7.81
N GLU A 74 12.90 -0.39 -6.91
CA GLU A 74 13.59 -1.06 -5.79
C GLU A 74 14.12 -2.45 -6.16
N THR A 75 13.39 -3.22 -6.98
CA THR A 75 13.71 -4.62 -7.29
C THR A 75 14.25 -4.88 -8.70
N GLY A 76 14.21 -3.88 -9.58
CA GLY A 76 14.32 -4.06 -11.02
C GLY A 76 12.99 -4.50 -11.65
N ALA A 77 12.96 -4.52 -12.97
CA ALA A 77 11.76 -4.82 -13.76
C ALA A 77 11.14 -6.17 -13.38
N ILE A 78 9.82 -6.18 -13.18
CA ILE A 78 9.07 -7.40 -12.90
C ILE A 78 8.70 -8.03 -14.24
N ASN A 79 9.45 -9.03 -14.67
CA ASN A 79 9.07 -9.84 -15.83
C ASN A 79 7.95 -10.81 -15.38
N LEU A 80 6.73 -10.59 -15.87
CA LEU A 80 5.59 -11.51 -15.70
C LEU A 80 5.54 -12.56 -16.82
#